data_AF-N1S9M2-F1
#
_entry.id   AF-N1S9M2-F1
#
_cell.length_a   1.000
_cell.length_b   1.000
_cell.length_c   1.000
_cell.angle_alpha   90.00
_cell.angle_beta   90.00
_cell.angle_gamma   90.00
#
_symmetry.space_group_name_H-M   'P 1'
#
loop_
_entity.id
_entity.type
_entity.pdbx_description
1 polymer ?
#
loop_
_entity_poly.entity_id
_entity_poly.type
_entity_poly.pdbx_seq_one_letter_code
_entity_poly.pdbx_strand_id
1 'polypeptide(L)'
;MSGSSIHRGCGNPSVGSFSKFDPKLAPGHDRARQRTHEATWVKLAEAVPKDEEDWRLARHSHAFSNPVEMVKTLEDLLDGRKKSQLYKTVYLASRYAILRGDSSQKKTVYSDLRKCLDNPDLKDYVLDKYMDSVVKLVKALDDLFLKGLLHRAFELVLYIPIQISHLRLYGPNQEQFVTYFSIQKPPVEIQGSLLLSIPFLVHRLFPELSLTSIQNAFGTTIHSPAEYCIFESAIRGRNVLPRLPLRPIEVFGIPHSLLSATSKLSTELRGYNPMPPHVPSNTDMYCYQWPDDKDRLTGVLWEILTSQNLLREGEHRLSKQYAIHHDKGHLPTPDNHVQVLIPVVDSTDAVSHVSLDLVVHGRKWSHRWEAGQWILMKPGTLFLPEQPVSYLALLFWMSSTDLVHKTVVGP
;
A
#
# COMPACT_ATOMS: atom_id res chain seq x y z
N MET A 1 -11.36 -63.20 -62.72
CA MET A 1 -10.05 -62.89 -63.34
C MET A 1 -9.13 -62.48 -62.19
N SER A 2 -8.47 -63.44 -61.52
CA SER A 2 -7.11 -63.97 -61.83
C SER A 2 -6.04 -62.90 -61.53
N GLY A 3 -5.03 -63.06 -60.66
CA GLY A 3 -4.54 -64.16 -59.80
C GLY A 3 -3.64 -63.56 -58.69
N SER A 4 -3.59 -64.12 -57.47
CA SER A 4 -2.68 -65.16 -56.95
C SER A 4 -1.17 -64.82 -56.95
N SER A 5 -0.54 -64.79 -55.76
CA SER A 5 0.59 -65.68 -55.43
C SER A 5 0.91 -65.68 -53.92
N ILE A 6 1.50 -66.79 -53.46
CA ILE A 6 1.65 -67.30 -52.08
C ILE A 6 3.15 -67.37 -51.69
N HIS A 7 3.47 -67.09 -50.41
CA HIS A 7 4.65 -67.48 -49.56
C HIS A 7 6.09 -67.36 -50.12
N ARG A 8 7.16 -67.06 -49.36
CA ARG A 8 7.69 -67.70 -48.13
C ARG A 8 9.03 -66.99 -47.81
N GLY A 9 9.49 -66.93 -46.54
CA GLY A 9 10.91 -66.67 -46.24
C GLY A 9 11.22 -66.13 -44.84
N CYS A 10 11.76 -66.99 -43.98
CA CYS A 10 12.13 -66.76 -42.58
C CYS A 10 13.35 -65.83 -42.37
N GLY A 11 13.45 -65.24 -41.18
CA GLY A 11 14.72 -64.74 -40.61
C GLY A 11 14.57 -63.72 -39.48
N ASN A 12 14.50 -64.20 -38.22
CA ASN A 12 14.98 -63.46 -37.03
C ASN A 12 16.47 -63.84 -36.83
N PRO A 13 17.34 -63.07 -36.12
CA PRO A 13 17.03 -62.33 -34.88
C PRO A 13 17.80 -61.00 -34.62
N SER A 14 17.34 -60.25 -33.59
CA SER A 14 18.08 -59.34 -32.69
C SER A 14 18.90 -58.19 -33.33
N VAL A 15 18.76 -56.91 -32.96
CA VAL A 15 19.12 -56.33 -31.66
C VAL A 15 18.49 -54.92 -31.55
N GLY A 16 17.85 -54.63 -30.41
CA GLY A 16 17.82 -53.33 -29.72
C GLY A 16 17.47 -52.06 -30.49
N SER A 17 16.24 -51.59 -30.35
CA SER A 17 15.97 -50.15 -30.35
C SER A 17 15.12 -49.82 -29.12
N PHE A 18 15.77 -49.22 -28.13
CA PHE A 18 15.13 -48.64 -26.96
C PHE A 18 14.05 -47.66 -27.44
N SER A 19 12.79 -47.97 -27.14
CA SER A 19 11.69 -47.03 -27.34
C SER A 19 12.03 -45.74 -26.61
N LYS A 20 12.02 -44.63 -27.34
CA LYS A 20 12.02 -43.27 -26.79
C LYS A 20 10.98 -43.22 -25.66
N PHE A 21 11.46 -43.10 -24.43
CA PHE A 21 10.64 -42.65 -23.32
C PHE A 21 10.21 -41.23 -23.65
N ASP A 22 8.97 -41.10 -24.08
CA ASP A 22 8.30 -39.81 -24.23
C ASP A 22 7.61 -39.54 -22.88
N PRO A 23 8.12 -38.63 -22.02
CA PRO A 23 7.53 -38.35 -20.73
C PRO A 23 6.27 -37.51 -20.98
N LYS A 24 5.19 -38.19 -21.34
CA LYS A 24 3.85 -37.61 -21.30
C LYS A 24 3.58 -37.19 -19.86
N LEU A 25 3.59 -35.88 -19.65
CA LEU A 25 2.95 -35.17 -18.54
C LEU A 25 1.69 -35.92 -18.10
N ALA A 26 1.70 -36.46 -16.88
CA ALA A 26 0.53 -37.07 -16.28
C ALA A 26 -0.59 -36.02 -16.16
N PRO A 27 -1.71 -36.10 -16.90
CA PRO A 27 -2.72 -35.04 -16.95
C PRO A 27 -3.51 -34.84 -15.65
N GLY A 28 -3.30 -35.71 -14.65
CA GLY A 28 -4.06 -35.73 -13.40
C GLY A 28 -3.60 -34.69 -12.38
N HIS A 29 -2.29 -34.44 -12.26
CA HIS A 29 -1.77 -33.52 -11.24
C HIS A 29 -2.07 -32.05 -11.56
N ASP A 30 -1.95 -31.65 -12.83
CA ASP A 30 -2.22 -30.27 -13.23
C ASP A 30 -3.71 -29.94 -13.19
N ARG A 31 -4.59 -30.87 -13.59
CA ARG A 31 -6.06 -30.69 -13.49
C ARG A 31 -6.55 -30.64 -12.05
N ALA A 32 -6.03 -31.50 -11.16
CA ALA A 32 -6.38 -31.46 -9.74
C ALA A 32 -5.91 -30.15 -9.09
N ARG A 33 -4.70 -29.69 -9.43
CA ARG A 33 -4.14 -28.44 -8.94
C ARG A 33 -4.91 -27.21 -9.44
N GLN A 34 -5.31 -27.19 -10.71
CA GLN A 34 -6.17 -26.15 -11.27
C GLN A 34 -7.54 -26.08 -10.56
N ARG A 35 -8.20 -27.22 -10.33
CA ARG A 35 -9.47 -27.28 -9.58
C ARG A 35 -9.34 -26.74 -8.16
N THR A 36 -8.23 -27.03 -7.47
CA THR A 36 -7.98 -26.48 -6.12
C THR A 36 -7.71 -24.97 -6.13
N HIS A 37 -7.15 -24.43 -7.21
CA HIS A 37 -6.95 -22.98 -7.33
C HIS A 37 -8.28 -22.27 -7.58
N GLU A 38 -9.13 -22.78 -8.48
CA GLU A 38 -10.47 -22.23 -8.73
C GLU A 38 -11.34 -22.24 -7.47
N ALA A 39 -11.37 -23.35 -6.73
CA ALA A 39 -12.10 -23.43 -5.46
C ALA A 39 -11.60 -22.41 -4.42
N THR A 40 -10.31 -22.05 -4.43
CA THR A 40 -9.77 -21.02 -3.53
C THR A 40 -10.30 -19.65 -3.91
N TRP A 41 -10.35 -19.33 -5.20
CA TRP A 41 -10.89 -18.07 -5.70
C TRP A 41 -12.39 -17.93 -5.47
N VAL A 42 -13.15 -19.03 -5.58
CA VAL A 42 -14.58 -19.06 -5.23
C VAL A 42 -14.77 -18.72 -3.75
N LYS A 43 -14.01 -19.35 -2.85
CA LYS A 43 -14.07 -19.04 -1.41
C LYS A 43 -13.69 -17.59 -1.10
N LEU A 44 -12.75 -17.00 -1.84
CA LEU A 44 -12.45 -15.59 -1.72
C LEU A 44 -13.68 -14.75 -2.12
N ALA A 45 -14.27 -15.02 -3.28
CA ALA A 45 -15.44 -14.30 -3.80
C ALA A 45 -16.67 -14.37 -2.89
N GLU A 46 -16.83 -15.49 -2.17
CA GLU A 46 -17.90 -15.71 -1.19
C GLU A 46 -17.64 -14.98 0.14
N ALA A 47 -16.38 -14.83 0.53
CA ALA A 47 -16.00 -14.22 1.80
C ALA A 47 -15.87 -12.69 1.75
N VAL A 48 -15.70 -12.10 0.56
CA VAL A 48 -15.52 -10.65 0.38
C VAL A 48 -16.86 -9.94 0.50
N PRO A 49 -17.01 -8.97 1.42
CA PRO A 49 -18.21 -8.14 1.49
C PRO A 49 -18.38 -7.28 0.23
N LYS A 50 -19.58 -7.27 -0.37
CA LYS A 50 -19.84 -6.60 -1.65
C LYS A 50 -20.58 -5.28 -1.50
N ASP A 51 -21.38 -5.15 -0.46
CA ASP A 51 -22.16 -3.96 -0.13
C ASP A 51 -22.11 -3.65 1.39
N GLU A 52 -22.74 -2.54 1.78
CA GLU A 52 -22.76 -2.06 3.16
C GLU A 52 -23.39 -3.05 4.16
N GLU A 53 -24.39 -3.82 3.72
CA GLU A 53 -25.04 -4.80 4.58
C GLU A 53 -24.11 -6.00 4.82
N ASP A 54 -23.43 -6.47 3.78
CA ASP A 54 -22.39 -7.49 3.92
C ASP A 54 -21.28 -7.05 4.89
N TRP A 55 -20.81 -5.79 4.79
CA TRP A 55 -19.79 -5.26 5.70
C TRP A 55 -20.28 -5.25 7.15
N ARG A 56 -21.54 -4.85 7.37
CA ARG A 56 -22.16 -4.84 8.69
C ARG A 56 -22.29 -6.26 9.26
N LEU A 57 -22.77 -7.22 8.46
CA LEU A 57 -22.92 -8.62 8.86
C LEU A 57 -21.57 -9.27 9.16
N ALA A 58 -20.56 -9.06 8.31
CA ALA A 58 -19.21 -9.56 8.52
C ALA A 58 -18.59 -9.04 9.81
N ARG A 59 -18.75 -7.74 10.11
CA ARG A 59 -18.27 -7.16 11.37
C ARG A 59 -18.96 -7.76 12.58
N HIS A 60 -20.27 -7.97 12.52
CA HIS A 60 -20.99 -8.63 13.61
C HIS A 60 -20.52 -10.08 13.81
N SER A 61 -20.38 -10.86 12.73
CA SER A 61 -19.98 -12.27 12.82
C SER A 61 -18.56 -12.46 13.35
N HIS A 62 -17.68 -11.48 13.13
CA HIS A 62 -16.29 -11.50 13.58
C HIS A 62 -16.05 -10.67 14.84
N ALA A 63 -17.11 -10.26 15.57
CA ALA A 63 -17.02 -9.46 16.80
C ALA A 63 -16.12 -8.21 16.61
N PHE A 64 -16.35 -7.51 15.51
CA PHE A 64 -15.62 -6.32 15.06
C PHE A 64 -16.54 -5.11 14.84
N SER A 65 -17.74 -5.14 15.43
CA SER A 65 -18.75 -4.08 15.34
C SER A 65 -18.70 -3.07 16.49
N ASN A 66 -18.07 -3.42 17.63
CA ASN A 66 -17.95 -2.50 18.77
C ASN A 66 -16.53 -2.43 19.34
N PRO A 67 -16.11 -1.29 19.92
CA PRO A 67 -14.73 -1.08 20.36
C PRO A 67 -14.19 -2.13 21.34
N VAL A 68 -15.03 -2.59 22.26
CA VAL A 68 -14.61 -3.54 23.31
C VAL A 68 -14.35 -4.92 22.72
N GLU A 69 -15.27 -5.40 21.88
CA GLU A 69 -15.13 -6.66 21.17
C GLU A 69 -13.99 -6.60 20.16
N MET A 70 -13.84 -5.52 19.41
CA MET A 70 -12.75 -5.35 18.44
C MET A 70 -11.38 -5.57 19.09
N VAL A 71 -11.12 -4.93 20.24
CA VAL A 71 -9.85 -5.08 20.97
C VAL A 71 -9.68 -6.49 21.49
N LYS A 72 -10.72 -7.06 22.11
CA LYS A 72 -10.67 -8.43 22.65
C LYS A 72 -10.43 -9.47 21.55
N THR A 73 -11.15 -9.36 20.44
CA THR A 73 -10.99 -10.20 19.25
C THR A 73 -9.57 -10.10 18.72
N LEU A 74 -9.00 -8.89 18.64
CA LEU A 74 -7.64 -8.70 18.17
C LEU A 74 -6.61 -9.33 19.13
N GLU A 75 -6.76 -9.16 20.43
CA GLU A 75 -5.92 -9.81 21.44
C GLU A 75 -5.98 -11.33 21.33
N ASP A 76 -7.17 -11.89 21.15
CA ASP A 76 -7.38 -13.33 20.96
C ASP A 76 -6.77 -13.85 19.66
N LEU A 77 -6.92 -13.10 18.55
CA LEU A 77 -6.34 -13.49 17.27
C LEU A 77 -4.82 -13.38 17.26
N LEU A 78 -4.23 -12.47 18.05
CA LEU A 78 -2.78 -12.27 18.12
C LEU A 78 -2.12 -13.06 19.26
N ASP A 79 -2.88 -13.83 20.04
CA ASP A 79 -2.34 -14.71 21.07
C ASP A 79 -1.51 -15.85 20.42
N GLY A 80 -0.20 -15.81 20.66
CA GLY A 80 0.73 -16.81 20.14
C GLY A 80 0.50 -18.23 20.65
N ARG A 81 -0.25 -18.41 21.75
CA ARG A 81 -0.65 -19.75 22.24
C ARG A 81 -1.74 -20.36 21.37
N LYS A 82 -2.67 -19.55 20.86
CA LYS A 82 -3.77 -19.98 19.99
C LYS A 82 -3.30 -20.23 18.56
N LYS A 83 -2.18 -19.64 18.16
CA LYS A 83 -1.57 -19.76 16.82
C LYS A 83 -2.62 -19.59 15.70
N SER A 84 -3.46 -18.56 15.81
CA SER A 84 -4.47 -18.25 14.80
C SER A 84 -3.82 -18.03 13.42
N GLN A 85 -4.62 -18.05 12.35
CA GLN A 85 -4.08 -17.76 11.01
C GLN A 85 -3.53 -16.33 10.91
N LEU A 86 -4.15 -15.36 11.61
CA LEU A 86 -3.65 -13.99 11.67
C LEU A 86 -2.30 -13.94 12.41
N TYR A 87 -2.18 -14.60 13.56
CA TYR A 87 -0.92 -14.69 14.29
C TYR A 87 0.19 -15.30 13.41
N LYS A 88 -0.09 -16.43 12.74
CA LYS A 88 0.88 -17.08 11.83
C LYS A 88 1.30 -16.15 10.70
N THR A 89 0.37 -15.38 10.16
CA THR A 89 0.64 -14.38 9.10
C THR A 89 1.56 -13.27 9.63
N VAL A 90 1.25 -12.69 10.78
CA VAL A 90 2.06 -11.63 11.41
C VAL A 90 3.44 -12.17 11.82
N TYR A 91 3.51 -13.40 12.32
CA TYR A 91 4.76 -14.07 12.68
C TYR A 91 5.67 -14.31 11.48
N LEU A 92 5.10 -14.79 10.35
CA LEU A 92 5.85 -14.92 9.09
C LEU A 92 6.38 -13.56 8.60
N ALA A 93 5.55 -12.52 8.69
CA ALA A 93 5.94 -11.17 8.31
C ALA A 93 7.10 -10.63 9.18
N SER A 94 7.09 -10.85 10.49
CA SER A 94 8.17 -10.41 11.39
C SER A 94 9.50 -11.11 11.08
N ARG A 95 9.44 -12.42 10.81
CA ARG A 95 10.61 -13.21 10.41
C ARG A 95 11.19 -12.78 9.07
N TYR A 96 10.34 -12.37 8.12
CA TYR A 96 10.81 -11.76 6.88
C TYR A 96 11.58 -10.46 7.14
N ALA A 97 11.04 -9.58 7.99
CA ALA A 97 11.69 -8.31 8.33
C ALA A 97 13.07 -8.54 8.98
N ILE A 98 13.17 -9.49 9.92
CA ILE A 98 14.45 -9.88 10.55
C ILE A 98 15.47 -10.31 9.49
N LEU A 99 15.09 -11.21 8.57
CA LEU A 99 16.03 -11.71 7.56
C LEU A 99 16.44 -10.67 6.51
N ARG A 100 15.59 -9.66 6.27
CA ARG A 100 15.95 -8.51 5.44
C ARG A 100 16.97 -7.59 6.12
N GLY A 101 16.88 -7.43 7.44
CA GLY A 101 17.84 -6.63 8.21
C GLY A 101 19.14 -7.37 8.53
N ASP A 102 19.05 -8.67 8.81
CA ASP A 102 20.17 -9.52 9.21
C ASP A 102 20.01 -10.96 8.70
N SER A 103 20.64 -11.24 7.56
CA SER A 103 20.60 -12.56 6.93
C SER A 103 21.35 -13.64 7.73
N SER A 104 22.20 -13.28 8.70
CA SER A 104 22.93 -14.24 9.51
C SER A 104 22.02 -15.05 10.44
N GLN A 105 20.84 -14.51 10.77
CA GLN A 105 19.85 -15.15 11.65
C GLN A 105 19.03 -16.26 10.97
N LYS A 106 19.30 -16.56 9.69
CA LYS A 106 18.56 -17.54 8.87
C LYS A 106 18.27 -18.86 9.58
N LYS A 107 19.29 -19.44 10.21
CA LYS A 107 19.15 -20.74 10.89
C LYS A 107 18.17 -20.68 12.06
N THR A 108 18.25 -19.64 12.88
CA THR A 108 17.36 -19.42 14.03
C THR A 108 15.94 -19.15 13.56
N VAL A 109 15.78 -18.22 12.61
CA VAL A 109 14.47 -17.85 12.04
C VAL A 109 13.74 -19.06 11.46
N TYR A 110 14.42 -19.90 10.68
CA TYR A 110 13.78 -21.09 10.10
C TYR A 110 13.41 -22.14 11.14
N SER A 111 14.21 -22.31 12.18
CA SER A 111 13.89 -23.19 13.31
C SER A 111 12.61 -22.72 14.02
N ASP A 112 12.50 -21.42 14.28
CA ASP A 112 11.34 -20.80 14.91
C ASP A 112 10.08 -20.91 14.04
N LEU A 113 10.21 -20.68 12.74
CA LEU A 113 9.09 -20.82 11.80
C LEU A 113 8.53 -22.24 11.77
N ARG A 114 9.40 -23.26 11.74
CA ARG A 114 8.97 -24.67 11.81
C ARG A 114 8.17 -24.98 13.07
N LYS A 115 8.59 -24.43 14.22
CA LYS A 115 7.86 -24.58 15.50
C LYS A 115 6.53 -23.81 15.49
N CYS A 116 6.51 -22.61 14.93
CA CYS A 116 5.28 -21.81 14.82
C CYS A 116 4.23 -22.50 13.91
N LEU A 117 4.70 -23.11 12.82
CA LEU A 117 3.86 -23.79 11.84
C LEU A 117 3.56 -25.25 12.18
N ASP A 118 4.07 -25.76 13.30
CA ASP A 118 3.92 -27.15 13.75
C ASP A 118 4.34 -28.17 12.68
N ASN A 119 5.44 -27.87 11.97
CA ASN A 119 5.96 -28.74 10.92
C ASN A 119 7.51 -28.67 10.86
N PRO A 120 8.22 -29.65 11.47
CA PRO A 120 9.68 -29.68 11.52
C PRO A 120 10.33 -29.97 10.16
N ASP A 121 9.61 -30.63 9.25
CA ASP A 121 10.15 -31.10 7.97
C ASP A 121 10.00 -30.08 6.83
N LEU A 122 9.47 -28.89 7.13
CA LEU A 122 9.37 -27.81 6.13
C LEU A 122 10.75 -27.45 5.60
N LYS A 123 10.89 -27.54 4.27
CA LYS A 123 12.11 -27.18 3.57
C LYS A 123 12.30 -25.66 3.57
N ASP A 124 13.55 -25.21 3.65
CA ASP A 124 13.95 -23.80 3.67
C ASP A 124 13.28 -22.95 2.58
N TYR A 125 13.33 -23.42 1.33
CA TYR A 125 12.73 -22.70 0.20
C TYR A 125 11.20 -22.54 0.32
N VAL A 126 10.53 -23.40 1.09
CA VAL A 126 9.08 -23.30 1.33
C VAL A 126 8.81 -22.19 2.34
N LEU A 127 9.65 -22.07 3.37
CA LEU A 127 9.58 -20.98 4.35
C LEU A 127 9.79 -19.62 3.66
N ASP A 128 10.76 -19.53 2.75
CA ASP A 128 10.97 -18.33 1.93
C ASP A 128 9.72 -17.96 1.14
N LYS A 129 9.10 -18.93 0.47
CA LYS A 129 7.85 -18.71 -0.28
C LYS A 129 6.69 -18.27 0.63
N TYR A 130 6.60 -18.81 1.83
CA TYR A 130 5.54 -18.45 2.78
C TYR A 130 5.68 -17.00 3.23
N MET A 131 6.89 -16.61 3.64
CA MET A 131 7.18 -15.23 4.03
C MET A 131 6.96 -14.24 2.87
N ASP A 132 7.46 -14.57 1.68
CA ASP A 132 7.26 -13.75 0.47
C ASP A 132 5.77 -13.59 0.10
N SER A 133 4.98 -14.65 0.28
CA SER A 133 3.53 -14.59 0.01
C SER A 133 2.80 -13.64 0.96
N VAL A 134 3.23 -13.55 2.22
CA VAL A 134 2.67 -12.60 3.19
C VAL A 134 3.01 -11.16 2.78
N VAL A 135 4.25 -10.88 2.39
CA VAL A 135 4.65 -9.54 1.94
C VAL A 135 3.90 -9.14 0.66
N LYS A 136 3.65 -10.09 -0.25
CA LYS A 136 2.81 -9.84 -1.43
C LYS A 136 1.34 -9.58 -1.08
N LEU A 137 0.81 -10.20 -0.01
CA LEU A 137 -0.50 -9.85 0.53
C LEU A 137 -0.50 -8.41 1.05
N VAL A 138 0.52 -7.99 1.81
CA VAL A 138 0.64 -6.59 2.29
C VAL A 138 0.50 -5.63 1.12
N LYS A 139 1.26 -5.83 0.05
CA LYS A 139 1.19 -5.01 -1.16
C LYS A 139 -0.17 -5.02 -1.86
N ALA A 140 -0.91 -6.12 -1.77
CA ALA A 140 -2.26 -6.21 -2.34
C ALA A 140 -3.30 -5.44 -1.49
N LEU A 141 -3.20 -5.50 -0.16
CA LEU A 141 -4.06 -4.71 0.74
C LEU A 141 -3.76 -3.22 0.63
N ASP A 142 -2.47 -2.88 0.52
CA ASP A 142 -1.96 -1.54 0.24
C ASP A 142 -2.56 -0.95 -1.05
N ASP A 143 -2.64 -1.75 -2.12
CA ASP A 143 -3.29 -1.31 -3.38
C ASP A 143 -4.79 -1.07 -3.21
N LEU A 144 -5.49 -1.94 -2.49
CA LEU A 144 -6.92 -1.75 -2.19
C LEU A 144 -7.16 -0.49 -1.36
N PHE A 145 -6.29 -0.21 -0.38
CA PHE A 145 -6.31 1.01 0.42
C PHE A 145 -6.18 2.25 -0.46
N LEU A 146 -5.16 2.29 -1.33
CA LEU A 146 -4.89 3.42 -2.22
C LEU A 146 -6.01 3.64 -3.24
N LYS A 147 -6.58 2.57 -3.78
CA LYS A 147 -7.72 2.60 -4.71
C LYS A 147 -9.01 3.14 -4.08
N GLY A 148 -9.07 3.23 -2.75
CA GLY A 148 -10.14 3.92 -2.03
C GLY A 148 -10.94 3.06 -1.06
N LEU A 149 -10.58 1.78 -0.87
CA LEU A 149 -11.23 0.95 0.15
C LEU A 149 -10.79 1.35 1.58
N LEU A 150 -9.71 2.14 1.71
CA LEU A 150 -9.24 2.72 2.98
C LEU A 150 -9.11 1.65 4.10
N HIS A 151 -9.53 1.94 5.34
CA HIS A 151 -9.36 1.03 6.49
C HIS A 151 -9.98 -0.35 6.27
N ARG A 152 -11.07 -0.43 5.50
CA ARG A 152 -11.72 -1.69 5.15
C ARG A 152 -10.79 -2.64 4.40
N ALA A 153 -9.81 -2.13 3.65
CA ALA A 153 -8.80 -2.97 3.00
C ALA A 153 -8.02 -3.82 4.00
N PHE A 154 -7.70 -3.27 5.17
CA PHE A 154 -6.96 -4.01 6.20
C PHE A 154 -7.87 -4.86 7.07
N GLU A 155 -9.15 -4.50 7.24
CA GLU A 155 -10.14 -5.37 7.89
C GLU A 155 -10.29 -6.72 7.18
N LEU A 156 -10.02 -6.78 5.88
CA LEU A 156 -10.13 -8.01 5.09
C LEU A 156 -9.37 -9.20 5.67
N VAL A 157 -8.27 -8.98 6.42
CA VAL A 157 -7.52 -10.06 7.08
C VAL A 157 -8.37 -10.85 8.09
N LEU A 158 -9.49 -10.29 8.54
CA LEU A 158 -10.47 -10.95 9.39
C LEU A 158 -11.45 -11.83 8.60
N TYR A 159 -11.82 -11.40 7.39
CA TYR A 159 -12.95 -11.95 6.66
C TYR A 159 -12.51 -12.94 5.57
N ILE A 160 -11.41 -12.65 4.87
CA ILE A 160 -10.96 -13.46 3.75
C ILE A 160 -10.12 -14.66 4.22
N PRO A 161 -10.06 -15.75 3.43
CA PRO A 161 -9.23 -16.90 3.76
C PRO A 161 -7.73 -16.57 3.72
N ILE A 162 -7.10 -16.31 4.87
CA ILE A 162 -5.66 -15.95 4.98
C ILE A 162 -4.73 -17.13 5.31
N GLN A 163 -5.18 -18.37 5.13
CA GLN A 163 -4.29 -19.53 5.29
C GLN A 163 -3.12 -19.44 4.29
N ILE A 164 -1.93 -19.89 4.70
CA ILE A 164 -0.69 -19.79 3.91
C ILE A 164 -0.85 -20.40 2.49
N SER A 165 -1.63 -21.46 2.35
CA SER A 165 -1.95 -22.07 1.05
C SER A 165 -2.65 -21.10 0.10
N HIS A 166 -3.58 -20.28 0.61
CA HIS A 166 -4.31 -19.28 -0.17
C HIS A 166 -3.42 -18.06 -0.48
N LEU A 167 -2.60 -17.62 0.48
CA LEU A 167 -1.70 -16.47 0.27
C LEU A 167 -0.72 -16.69 -0.88
N ARG A 168 -0.27 -17.93 -1.08
CA ARG A 168 0.56 -18.34 -2.21
C ARG A 168 -0.11 -18.19 -3.57
N LEU A 169 -1.44 -18.13 -3.61
CA LEU A 169 -2.23 -17.89 -4.82
C LEU A 169 -2.52 -16.41 -5.01
N TYR A 170 -2.90 -15.70 -3.95
CA TYR A 170 -3.23 -14.27 -4.03
C TYR A 170 -2.01 -13.42 -4.39
N GLY A 171 -0.87 -13.65 -3.70
CA GLY A 171 0.31 -12.80 -3.81
C GLY A 171 0.88 -12.69 -5.22
N PRO A 172 1.07 -13.78 -5.98
CA PRO A 172 1.53 -13.71 -7.37
C PRO A 172 0.48 -13.16 -8.36
N ASN A 173 -0.81 -13.22 -8.01
CA ASN A 173 -1.92 -12.83 -8.90
C ASN A 173 -2.65 -11.60 -8.35
N GLN A 174 -1.90 -10.54 -8.02
CA GLN A 174 -2.46 -9.34 -7.36
C GLN A 174 -3.56 -8.66 -8.18
N GLU A 175 -3.39 -8.58 -9.49
CA GLU A 175 -4.39 -7.98 -10.37
C GLU A 175 -5.71 -8.75 -10.29
N GLN A 176 -5.66 -10.07 -10.42
CA GLN A 176 -6.83 -10.92 -10.26
C GLN A 176 -7.43 -10.81 -8.86
N PHE A 177 -6.61 -10.79 -7.81
CA PHE A 177 -7.07 -10.62 -6.43
C PHE A 177 -7.89 -9.35 -6.27
N VAL A 178 -7.42 -8.21 -6.78
CA VAL A 178 -8.11 -6.92 -6.66
C VAL A 178 -9.46 -6.90 -7.37
N THR A 179 -9.65 -7.68 -8.44
CA THR A 179 -10.95 -7.73 -9.17
C THR A 179 -12.12 -8.29 -8.35
N TYR A 180 -11.86 -8.99 -7.25
CA TYR A 180 -12.92 -9.52 -6.38
C TYR A 180 -13.55 -8.49 -5.45
N PHE A 181 -12.99 -7.27 -5.38
CA PHE A 181 -13.39 -6.26 -4.42
C PHE A 181 -14.18 -5.12 -5.08
N SER A 182 -15.36 -4.83 -4.55
CA SER A 182 -16.11 -3.62 -4.87
C SER A 182 -15.45 -2.42 -4.18
N ILE A 183 -14.69 -1.63 -4.94
CA ILE A 183 -13.98 -0.47 -4.39
C ILE A 183 -14.95 0.71 -4.31
N GLN A 184 -15.48 0.95 -3.12
CA GLN A 184 -16.28 2.12 -2.78
C GLN A 184 -15.65 2.80 -1.56
N LYS A 185 -15.59 4.14 -1.59
CA LYS A 185 -15.05 4.91 -0.46
C LYS A 185 -15.94 4.67 0.76
N PRO A 186 -15.42 4.10 1.86
CA PRO A 186 -16.23 3.86 3.04
C PRO A 186 -16.62 5.17 3.73
N PRO A 187 -17.73 5.17 4.51
CA PRO A 187 -18.05 6.26 5.41
C PRO A 187 -17.04 6.34 6.56
N VAL A 188 -17.13 7.42 7.35
CA VAL A 188 -16.37 7.58 8.59
C VAL A 188 -16.80 6.52 9.60
N GLU A 189 -15.88 5.67 10.03
CA GLU A 189 -16.18 4.47 10.82
C GLU A 189 -15.17 4.26 11.96
N ILE A 190 -15.59 3.63 13.05
CA ILE A 190 -14.72 3.37 14.21
C ILE A 190 -13.54 2.46 13.86
N GLN A 191 -13.72 1.57 12.88
CA GLN A 191 -12.68 0.66 12.38
C GLN A 191 -11.51 1.45 11.76
N GLY A 192 -11.73 2.69 11.33
CA GLY A 192 -10.66 3.59 10.86
C GLY A 192 -9.64 3.96 11.93
N SER A 193 -9.95 3.83 13.22
CA SER A 193 -8.99 3.97 14.33
C SER A 193 -8.17 2.70 14.58
N LEU A 194 -8.65 1.53 14.16
CA LEU A 194 -8.00 0.25 14.40
C LEU A 194 -7.53 -0.36 13.07
N LEU A 195 -6.56 0.31 12.45
CA LEU A 195 -6.01 -0.09 11.17
C LEU A 195 -5.24 -1.41 11.28
N LEU A 196 -5.82 -2.52 10.83
CA LEU A 196 -5.23 -3.87 10.91
C LEU A 196 -4.11 -4.12 9.89
N SER A 197 -3.31 -3.09 9.62
CA SER A 197 -2.16 -3.17 8.72
C SER A 197 -1.12 -4.15 9.29
N ILE A 198 -0.68 -5.13 8.51
CA ILE A 198 0.28 -6.15 8.96
C ILE A 198 1.57 -5.50 9.52
N PRO A 199 2.17 -4.45 8.92
CA PRO A 199 3.26 -3.69 9.55
C PRO A 199 2.98 -3.26 11.00
N PHE A 200 1.78 -2.74 11.28
CA PHE A 200 1.39 -2.30 12.63
C PHE A 200 1.25 -3.49 13.58
N LEU A 201 0.65 -4.58 13.12
CA LEU A 201 0.51 -5.80 13.90
C LEU A 201 1.88 -6.42 14.23
N VAL A 202 2.82 -6.40 13.28
CA VAL A 202 4.20 -6.85 13.50
C VAL A 202 4.88 -5.96 14.54
N HIS A 203 4.87 -4.65 14.36
CA HIS A 203 5.53 -3.72 15.27
C HIS A 203 4.97 -3.83 16.70
N ARG A 204 3.66 -4.04 16.83
CA ARG A 204 3.00 -4.26 18.12
C ARG A 204 3.44 -5.55 18.82
N LEU A 205 3.52 -6.66 18.08
CA LEU A 205 3.89 -7.97 18.66
C LEU A 205 5.39 -8.15 18.88
N PHE A 206 6.20 -7.46 18.08
CA PHE A 206 7.65 -7.55 18.06
C PHE A 206 8.23 -6.13 18.14
N PRO A 207 8.10 -5.45 19.30
CA PRO A 207 8.51 -4.06 19.47
C PRO A 207 10.02 -3.82 19.28
N GLU A 208 10.83 -4.88 19.32
CA GLU A 208 12.25 -4.85 18.95
C GLU A 208 12.49 -4.51 17.46
N LEU A 209 11.48 -4.73 16.61
CA LEU A 209 11.50 -4.34 15.20
C LEU A 209 10.86 -2.96 15.07
N SER A 210 11.64 -1.98 14.63
CA SER A 210 11.10 -0.63 14.41
C SER A 210 10.13 -0.62 13.23
N LEU A 211 9.07 0.20 13.30
CA LEU A 211 8.09 0.33 12.22
C LEU A 211 8.76 0.65 10.86
N THR A 212 9.73 1.56 10.86
CA THR A 212 10.52 1.91 9.66
C THR A 212 11.26 0.70 9.08
N SER A 213 11.89 -0.14 9.91
CA SER A 213 12.58 -1.35 9.44
C SER A 213 11.61 -2.35 8.79
N ILE A 214 10.42 -2.52 9.38
CA ILE A 214 9.37 -3.41 8.89
C ILE A 214 8.86 -2.92 7.54
N GLN A 215 8.53 -1.63 7.47
CA GLN A 215 8.05 -0.94 6.27
C GLN A 215 9.06 -1.03 5.11
N ASN A 216 10.34 -0.77 5.39
CA ASN A 216 11.41 -0.91 4.41
C ASN A 216 11.56 -2.37 3.94
N ALA A 217 11.51 -3.33 4.85
CA ALA A 217 11.60 -4.75 4.49
C ALA A 217 10.45 -5.17 3.56
N PHE A 218 9.24 -4.70 3.83
CA PHE A 218 8.05 -5.04 3.03
C PHE A 218 7.96 -4.21 1.74
N GLY A 219 8.69 -3.10 1.67
CA GLY A 219 8.58 -2.13 0.59
C GLY A 219 7.24 -1.42 0.60
N THR A 220 6.85 -0.85 1.75
CA THR A 220 5.63 -0.04 1.89
C THR A 220 5.84 1.18 2.78
N THR A 221 5.25 2.32 2.41
CA THR A 221 5.27 3.58 3.20
C THR A 221 3.88 4.18 3.37
N ILE A 222 2.83 3.36 3.26
CA ILE A 222 1.45 3.87 3.20
C ILE A 222 0.98 4.47 4.52
N HIS A 223 1.55 4.05 5.65
CA HIS A 223 1.16 4.56 6.97
C HIS A 223 2.31 5.26 7.65
N SER A 224 2.02 6.41 8.23
CA SER A 224 2.98 7.18 9.01
C SER A 224 3.08 6.64 10.46
N PRO A 225 4.15 6.99 11.19
CA PRO A 225 4.22 6.77 12.65
C PRO A 225 3.01 7.36 13.39
N ALA A 226 2.49 8.50 12.97
CA ALA A 226 1.28 9.10 13.55
C ALA A 226 0.04 8.21 13.43
N GLU A 227 -0.15 7.51 12.30
CA GLU A 227 -1.24 6.53 12.15
C GLU A 227 -1.03 5.33 13.10
N TYR A 228 0.21 4.92 13.35
CA TYR A 228 0.51 3.88 14.34
C TYR A 228 0.17 4.32 15.77
N CYS A 229 0.46 5.57 16.13
CA CYS A 229 0.09 6.12 17.44
C CYS A 229 -1.44 6.10 17.66
N ILE A 230 -2.23 6.39 16.63
CA ILE A 230 -3.71 6.27 16.69
C ILE A 230 -4.11 4.82 16.91
N PHE A 231 -3.55 3.88 16.14
CA PHE A 231 -3.80 2.45 16.29
C PHE A 231 -3.44 1.94 17.70
N GLU A 232 -2.27 2.31 18.21
CA GLU A 232 -1.82 1.91 19.54
C GLU A 232 -2.70 2.49 20.66
N SER A 233 -3.11 3.75 20.53
CA SER A 233 -4.03 4.42 21.45
C SER A 233 -5.42 3.78 21.46
N ALA A 234 -5.91 3.38 20.28
CA ALA A 234 -7.19 2.69 20.12
C ALA A 234 -7.19 1.35 20.89
N ILE A 235 -6.07 0.61 20.88
CA ILE A 235 -5.96 -0.65 21.62
C ILE A 235 -5.78 -0.42 23.12
N ARG A 236 -4.85 0.47 23.53
CA ARG A 236 -4.50 0.68 24.95
C ARG A 236 -5.61 1.37 25.74
N GLY A 237 -6.26 2.37 25.15
CA GLY A 237 -7.24 3.23 25.82
C GLY A 237 -8.69 2.96 25.41
N ARG A 238 -8.94 2.02 24.49
CA ARG A 238 -10.24 1.84 23.82
C ARG A 238 -10.79 3.13 23.19
N ASN A 239 -9.90 4.06 22.84
CA ASN A 239 -10.26 5.32 22.19
C ASN A 239 -10.43 5.09 20.68
N VAL A 240 -11.49 4.35 20.34
CA VAL A 240 -11.83 3.98 18.97
C VAL A 240 -12.83 5.00 18.45
N LEU A 241 -12.34 6.03 17.77
CA LEU A 241 -13.17 7.13 17.26
C LEU A 241 -13.48 6.93 15.78
N PRO A 242 -14.69 7.29 15.31
CA PRO A 242 -15.00 7.25 13.90
C PRO A 242 -14.05 8.14 13.10
N ARG A 243 -13.34 7.57 12.12
CA ARG A 243 -12.43 8.32 11.22
C ARG A 243 -12.23 7.62 9.89
N LEU A 244 -11.66 8.35 8.94
CA LEU A 244 -11.03 7.77 7.75
C LEU A 244 -9.51 7.90 7.88
N PRO A 245 -8.75 6.81 7.68
CA PRO A 245 -7.30 6.90 7.59
C PRO A 245 -6.89 7.78 6.41
N LEU A 246 -5.89 8.62 6.61
CA LEU A 246 -5.37 9.48 5.54
C LEU A 246 -4.50 8.66 4.61
N ARG A 247 -4.69 8.82 3.30
CA ARG A 247 -3.73 8.30 2.34
C ARG A 247 -2.47 9.17 2.35
N PRO A 248 -1.32 8.60 1.92
CA PRO A 248 -0.11 9.39 1.70
C PRO A 248 -0.31 10.57 0.74
N ILE A 249 -1.24 10.40 -0.22
CA ILE A 249 -1.60 11.41 -1.21
C ILE A 249 -3.12 11.54 -1.20
N GLU A 250 -3.60 12.74 -0.94
CA GLU A 250 -5.03 13.08 -0.97
C GLU A 250 -5.28 14.21 -1.96
N VAL A 251 -6.40 14.13 -2.66
CA VAL A 251 -6.88 15.19 -3.56
C VAL A 251 -8.21 15.66 -3.03
N PHE A 252 -8.35 16.97 -2.85
CA PHE A 252 -9.65 17.53 -2.45
C PHE A 252 -10.08 18.67 -3.38
N GLY A 253 -11.34 19.07 -3.25
CA GLY A 253 -11.86 20.26 -3.91
C GLY A 253 -11.39 21.53 -3.21
N ILE A 254 -11.09 22.56 -4.00
CA ILE A 254 -10.86 23.92 -3.52
C ILE A 254 -12.23 24.59 -3.33
N PRO A 255 -12.51 25.19 -2.16
CA PRO A 255 -13.75 25.92 -1.95
C PRO A 255 -13.95 27.03 -2.98
N HIS A 256 -15.20 27.27 -3.39
CA HIS A 256 -15.54 28.32 -4.35
C HIS A 256 -15.02 29.72 -3.97
N SER A 257 -14.90 30.01 -2.68
CA SER A 257 -14.32 31.26 -2.17
C SER A 257 -12.86 31.46 -2.58
N LEU A 258 -12.11 30.37 -2.80
CA LEU A 258 -10.70 30.40 -3.17
C LEU A 258 -10.47 30.26 -4.68
N LEU A 259 -11.43 29.71 -5.44
CA LEU A 259 -11.32 29.53 -6.89
C LEU A 259 -11.07 30.83 -7.64
N SER A 260 -11.69 31.93 -7.20
CA SER A 260 -11.48 33.26 -7.83
C SER A 260 -10.12 33.86 -7.52
N ALA A 261 -9.54 33.53 -6.36
CA ALA A 261 -8.19 33.94 -5.98
C ALA A 261 -7.15 33.14 -6.78
N THR A 262 -7.32 31.82 -6.90
CA THR A 262 -6.38 30.95 -7.63
C THR A 262 -6.34 31.27 -9.13
N SER A 263 -7.47 31.62 -9.74
CA SER A 263 -7.54 32.00 -11.16
C SER A 263 -6.79 33.30 -11.49
N LYS A 264 -6.63 34.23 -10.54
CA LYS A 264 -5.88 35.48 -10.77
C LYS A 264 -4.38 35.27 -10.71
N LEU A 265 -3.92 34.24 -9.98
CA LEU A 265 -2.50 33.94 -9.77
C LEU A 265 -1.77 33.72 -11.10
N SER A 266 -2.40 33.09 -12.10
CA SER A 266 -1.76 32.81 -13.40
C SER A 266 -1.22 34.09 -14.07
N THR A 267 -1.89 35.22 -13.87
CA THR A 267 -1.50 36.51 -14.43
C THR A 267 -0.47 37.25 -13.59
N GLU A 268 -0.31 36.89 -12.32
CA GLU A 268 0.51 37.60 -11.33
C GLU A 268 1.90 36.97 -11.12
N LEU A 269 2.10 35.70 -11.51
CA LEU A 269 3.40 35.04 -11.40
C LEU A 269 4.45 35.73 -12.28
N ARG A 270 5.46 36.34 -11.64
CA ARG A 270 6.54 37.11 -12.27
C ARG A 270 7.86 36.88 -11.53
N GLY A 271 8.97 37.28 -12.16
CA GLY A 271 10.30 37.22 -11.56
C GLY A 271 10.85 35.80 -11.36
N TYR A 272 12.06 35.70 -10.81
CA TYR A 272 12.74 34.43 -10.54
C TYR A 272 13.20 34.36 -9.09
N ASN A 273 12.95 33.21 -8.46
CA ASN A 273 13.39 32.84 -7.13
C ASN A 273 14.28 31.60 -7.17
N PRO A 274 15.15 31.40 -6.15
CA PRO A 274 15.95 30.18 -6.05
C PRO A 274 15.09 28.93 -5.93
N MET A 275 15.55 27.85 -6.57
CA MET A 275 14.92 26.54 -6.50
C MET A 275 14.92 26.00 -5.05
N PRO A 276 13.88 25.26 -4.61
CA PRO A 276 13.90 24.58 -3.32
C PRO A 276 15.09 23.64 -3.19
N PRO A 277 15.81 23.65 -2.06
CA PRO A 277 17.07 22.91 -1.90
C PRO A 277 16.91 21.38 -1.84
N HIS A 278 15.68 20.88 -1.68
CA HIS A 278 15.37 19.46 -1.64
C HIS A 278 15.06 18.88 -3.03
N VAL A 279 15.02 19.73 -4.06
CA VAL A 279 14.70 19.31 -5.42
C VAL A 279 15.94 18.67 -6.05
N PRO A 280 15.82 17.46 -6.64
CA PRO A 280 16.92 16.82 -7.36
C PRO A 280 17.44 17.68 -8.51
N SER A 281 18.76 17.65 -8.74
CA SER A 281 19.44 18.46 -9.76
C SER A 281 19.03 18.13 -11.20
N ASN A 282 18.40 16.98 -11.44
CA ASN A 282 17.86 16.57 -12.73
C ASN A 282 16.40 17.00 -12.95
N THR A 283 15.85 17.86 -12.08
CA THR A 283 14.50 18.41 -12.20
C THR A 283 14.56 19.77 -12.88
N ASP A 284 13.81 19.93 -13.97
CA ASP A 284 13.65 21.17 -14.71
C ASP A 284 12.48 21.94 -14.14
N MET A 285 12.81 22.92 -13.29
CA MET A 285 11.83 23.65 -12.49
C MET A 285 12.31 25.08 -12.23
N TYR A 286 11.39 26.02 -12.37
CA TYR A 286 11.62 27.45 -12.13
C TYR A 286 10.70 27.92 -10.99
N CYS A 287 11.23 28.75 -10.11
CA CYS A 287 10.42 29.39 -9.08
C CYS A 287 10.17 30.85 -9.43
N TYR A 288 8.92 31.28 -9.30
CA TYR A 288 8.51 32.67 -9.44
C TYR A 288 8.55 33.40 -8.11
N GLN A 289 8.47 34.72 -8.15
CA GLN A 289 8.08 35.51 -7.00
C GLN A 289 6.65 35.17 -6.62
N TRP A 290 6.42 35.06 -5.32
CA TRP A 290 5.11 34.74 -4.78
C TRP A 290 4.23 36.01 -4.82
N PRO A 291 2.95 35.92 -5.23
CA PRO A 291 2.07 37.09 -5.36
C PRO A 291 1.76 37.79 -4.04
N ASP A 292 1.34 39.05 -4.11
CA ASP A 292 1.16 39.92 -2.94
C ASP A 292 0.04 39.46 -1.97
N ASP A 293 -1.04 38.81 -2.47
CA ASP A 293 -2.18 38.34 -1.66
C ASP A 293 -1.93 36.96 -0.98
N LYS A 294 -0.66 36.65 -0.68
CA LYS A 294 -0.23 35.34 -0.17
C LYS A 294 -0.81 34.96 1.17
N ASP A 295 -0.87 35.92 2.09
CA ASP A 295 -1.22 35.68 3.48
C ASP A 295 -2.69 35.27 3.62
N ARG A 296 -3.55 35.86 2.78
CA ARG A 296 -4.97 35.52 2.70
C ARG A 296 -5.17 34.09 2.22
N LEU A 297 -4.55 33.71 1.10
CA LEU A 297 -4.66 32.36 0.56
C LEU A 297 -4.16 31.34 1.57
N THR A 298 -3.01 31.59 2.21
CA THR A 298 -2.46 30.66 3.20
C THR A 298 -3.30 30.57 4.48
N GLY A 299 -3.91 31.68 4.92
CA GLY A 299 -4.78 31.72 6.09
C GLY A 299 -6.03 30.85 5.91
N VAL A 300 -6.75 31.05 4.80
CA VAL A 300 -7.94 30.23 4.49
C VAL A 300 -7.56 28.76 4.29
N LEU A 301 -6.42 28.51 3.63
CA LEU A 301 -5.89 27.16 3.46
C LEU A 301 -5.67 26.46 4.80
N TRP A 302 -5.04 27.17 5.74
CA TRP A 302 -4.76 26.68 7.08
C TRP A 302 -6.05 26.36 7.84
N GLU A 303 -7.06 27.23 7.78
CA GLU A 303 -8.37 26.98 8.40
C GLU A 303 -9.04 25.72 7.84
N ILE A 304 -8.97 25.50 6.53
CA ILE A 304 -9.54 24.30 5.90
C ILE A 304 -8.78 23.05 6.34
N LEU A 305 -7.44 23.08 6.28
CA LEU A 305 -6.61 21.93 6.65
C LEU A 305 -6.76 21.56 8.13
N THR A 306 -6.93 22.54 9.01
CA THR A 306 -7.12 22.31 10.46
C THR A 306 -8.55 21.89 10.79
N SER A 307 -9.58 22.51 10.21
CA SER A 307 -10.99 22.11 10.42
C SER A 307 -11.29 20.68 9.95
N GLN A 308 -10.59 20.21 8.90
CA GLN A 308 -10.67 18.83 8.42
C GLN A 308 -9.74 17.86 9.17
N ASN A 309 -9.03 18.32 10.20
CA ASN A 309 -8.02 17.54 10.95
C ASN A 309 -6.92 16.94 10.06
N LEU A 310 -6.60 17.56 8.92
CA LEU A 310 -5.53 17.16 8.01
C LEU A 310 -4.16 17.63 8.49
N LEU A 311 -4.15 18.81 9.11
CA LEU A 311 -3.04 19.40 9.87
C LEU A 311 -3.55 19.78 11.27
N ARG A 312 -2.63 19.90 12.23
CA ARG A 312 -2.95 20.27 13.61
C ARG A 312 -2.11 21.44 14.07
N GLU A 313 -2.74 22.37 14.76
CA GLU A 313 -2.06 23.47 15.42
C GLU A 313 -1.10 22.93 16.49
N GLY A 314 0.09 23.54 16.59
CA GLY A 314 1.16 23.07 17.47
C GLY A 314 2.01 21.93 16.91
N GLU A 315 1.42 21.00 16.14
CA GLU A 315 2.16 19.90 15.48
C GLU A 315 2.71 20.30 14.10
N HIS A 316 1.99 21.17 13.39
CA HIS A 316 2.35 21.62 12.06
C HIS A 316 2.51 23.13 12.05
N ARG A 317 3.49 23.62 11.28
CA ARG A 317 3.63 25.06 10.97
C ARG A 317 4.04 25.25 9.53
N LEU A 318 3.50 26.28 8.89
CA LEU A 318 3.95 26.67 7.57
C LEU A 318 5.43 27.08 7.63
N SER A 319 6.27 26.41 6.87
CA SER A 319 7.73 26.62 6.87
C SER A 319 8.20 27.35 5.63
N LYS A 320 7.70 26.96 4.45
CA LYS A 320 8.10 27.54 3.16
C LYS A 320 6.95 27.58 2.16
N GLN A 321 7.07 28.48 1.20
CA GLN A 321 6.13 28.73 0.12
C GLN A 321 6.93 28.90 -1.19
N TYR A 322 6.53 28.20 -2.25
CA TYR A 322 7.11 28.30 -3.59
C TYR A 322 6.05 28.41 -4.71
N ALA A 323 6.12 29.45 -5.53
CA ALA A 323 5.36 29.50 -6.77
C ALA A 323 6.24 28.87 -7.85
N ILE A 324 5.77 27.83 -8.51
CA ILE A 324 6.58 26.92 -9.30
C ILE A 324 6.02 26.82 -10.72
N HIS A 325 6.90 26.84 -11.71
CA HIS A 325 6.71 26.20 -13.01
C HIS A 325 7.56 24.94 -13.06
N HIS A 326 6.94 23.81 -13.33
CA HIS A 326 7.58 22.51 -13.33
C HIS A 326 7.44 21.88 -14.71
N ASP A 327 8.53 21.81 -15.44
CA ASP A 327 8.57 21.22 -16.77
C ASP A 327 8.72 19.71 -16.69
N LYS A 328 9.75 19.22 -15.98
CA LYS A 328 10.11 17.80 -15.91
C LYS A 328 10.85 17.44 -14.62
N GLY A 329 10.79 16.17 -14.24
CA GLY A 329 11.55 15.62 -13.11
C GLY A 329 10.71 15.39 -11.86
N HIS A 330 11.36 14.94 -10.79
CA HIS A 330 10.65 14.52 -9.58
C HIS A 330 10.71 15.61 -8.52
N LEU A 331 9.56 15.97 -7.97
CA LEU A 331 9.46 16.77 -6.76
C LEU A 331 9.13 15.86 -5.57
N PRO A 332 10.12 15.50 -4.73
CA PRO A 332 9.87 14.72 -3.52
C PRO A 332 9.31 15.60 -2.40
N THR A 333 8.35 15.07 -1.64
CA THR A 333 7.95 15.67 -0.37
C THR A 333 9.00 15.33 0.70
N PRO A 334 9.64 16.33 1.34
CA PRO A 334 10.69 16.08 2.34
C PRO A 334 10.19 15.30 3.57
N ASP A 335 11.06 14.48 4.16
CA ASP A 335 10.72 13.57 5.28
C ASP A 335 10.02 14.25 6.48
N ASN A 336 10.36 15.51 6.75
CA ASN A 336 9.83 16.28 7.88
C ASN A 336 8.74 17.29 7.49
N HIS A 337 8.15 17.14 6.30
CA HIS A 337 7.18 18.06 5.78
C HIS A 337 5.96 17.36 5.22
N VAL A 338 4.81 18.01 5.38
CA VAL A 338 3.63 17.79 4.55
C VAL A 338 3.62 18.88 3.48
N GLN A 339 3.36 18.51 2.23
CA GLN A 339 3.36 19.43 1.11
C GLN A 339 1.95 19.55 0.53
N VAL A 340 1.51 20.78 0.29
CA VAL A 340 0.23 21.08 -0.35
C VAL A 340 0.51 21.75 -1.68
N LEU A 341 -0.03 21.18 -2.76
CA LEU A 341 0.11 21.70 -4.12
C LEU A 341 -1.24 22.25 -4.58
N ILE A 342 -1.24 23.47 -5.13
CA ILE A 342 -2.43 24.15 -5.64
C ILE A 342 -2.13 24.58 -7.09
N PRO A 343 -2.89 24.10 -8.08
CA PRO A 343 -2.56 24.35 -9.47
C PRO A 343 -2.88 25.80 -9.81
N VAL A 344 -2.01 26.41 -10.61
CA VAL A 344 -2.19 27.74 -11.17
C VAL A 344 -2.51 27.54 -12.64
N VAL A 345 -3.79 27.38 -12.93
CA VAL A 345 -4.29 26.98 -14.24
C VAL A 345 -4.86 28.20 -14.96
N ASP A 346 -4.47 28.41 -16.21
CA ASP A 346 -5.12 29.42 -17.06
C ASP A 346 -6.48 28.91 -17.55
N SER A 347 -7.43 29.82 -17.73
CA SER A 347 -8.80 29.57 -18.19
C SER A 347 -8.91 28.78 -19.50
N THR A 348 -7.85 28.75 -20.32
CA THR A 348 -7.79 28.03 -21.59
C THR A 348 -7.44 26.55 -21.45
N ASP A 349 -6.66 26.16 -20.44
CA ASP A 349 -6.20 24.78 -20.20
C ASP A 349 -6.57 24.32 -18.80
N ALA A 350 -7.88 24.16 -18.53
CA ALA A 350 -8.44 23.92 -17.19
C ALA A 350 -7.95 22.64 -16.45
N VAL A 351 -7.05 21.86 -17.06
CA VAL A 351 -6.63 20.54 -16.61
C VAL A 351 -5.15 20.30 -16.90
N SER A 352 -4.45 19.79 -15.89
CA SER A 352 -3.09 19.25 -16.02
C SER A 352 -3.05 17.75 -15.77
N HIS A 353 -2.16 17.04 -16.46
CA HIS A 353 -1.89 15.63 -16.20
C HIS A 353 -0.62 15.47 -15.36
N VAL A 354 -0.75 14.80 -14.22
CA VAL A 354 0.35 14.61 -13.27
C VAL A 354 0.40 13.17 -12.81
N SER A 355 1.59 12.69 -12.54
CA SER A 355 1.86 11.41 -11.93
C SER A 355 2.22 11.61 -10.46
N LEU A 356 1.56 10.87 -9.58
CA LEU A 356 1.75 10.85 -8.14
C LEU A 356 2.30 9.47 -7.75
N ASP A 357 3.37 9.41 -6.98
CA ASP A 357 4.01 8.13 -6.64
C ASP A 357 4.40 8.07 -5.15
N LEU A 358 4.51 6.86 -4.64
CA LEU A 358 5.14 6.56 -3.36
C LEU A 358 6.52 6.00 -3.67
N VAL A 359 7.57 6.68 -3.18
CA VAL A 359 8.99 6.37 -3.48
C VAL A 359 9.29 4.87 -3.33
N VAL A 360 8.64 4.22 -2.36
CA VAL A 360 8.92 2.82 -1.96
C VAL A 360 8.05 1.80 -2.70
N HIS A 361 6.90 2.18 -3.25
CA HIS A 361 6.01 1.27 -3.98
C HIS A 361 6.33 1.19 -5.48
N GLY A 362 6.97 2.22 -6.05
CA GLY A 362 7.26 2.30 -7.49
C GLY A 362 5.99 2.23 -8.34
N ARG A 363 4.85 2.72 -7.80
CA ARG A 363 3.54 2.70 -8.46
C ARG A 363 3.14 4.13 -8.78
N LYS A 364 3.42 4.54 -10.01
CA LYS A 364 2.95 5.82 -10.56
C LYS A 364 1.43 5.77 -10.75
N TRP A 365 0.75 6.69 -10.09
CA TRP A 365 -0.67 6.96 -10.30
C TRP A 365 -0.81 8.21 -11.16
N SER A 366 -1.31 8.06 -12.39
CA SER A 366 -1.68 9.20 -13.22
C SER A 366 -2.98 9.81 -12.72
N HIS A 367 -2.97 11.13 -12.52
CA HIS A 367 -4.05 11.93 -11.99
C HIS A 367 -4.31 13.12 -12.91
N ARG A 368 -5.59 13.34 -13.21
CA ARG A 368 -6.08 14.51 -13.92
C ARG A 368 -6.30 15.62 -12.89
N TRP A 369 -5.37 16.57 -12.81
CA TRP A 369 -5.37 17.65 -11.84
C TRP A 369 -6.10 18.89 -12.38
N GLU A 370 -7.24 19.19 -11.79
CA GLU A 370 -8.13 20.27 -12.25
C GLU A 370 -7.93 21.56 -11.43
N ALA A 371 -8.24 22.71 -12.02
CA ALA A 371 -8.08 24.03 -11.37
C ALA A 371 -8.81 24.16 -10.02
N GLY A 372 -9.84 23.35 -9.79
CA GLY A 372 -10.59 23.29 -8.54
C GLY A 372 -10.13 22.23 -7.56
N GLN A 373 -8.91 21.71 -7.71
CA GLN A 373 -8.36 20.69 -6.85
C GLN A 373 -7.01 21.08 -6.28
N TRP A 374 -6.74 20.68 -5.05
CA TRP A 374 -5.42 20.71 -4.42
C TRP A 374 -4.99 19.32 -4.00
N ILE A 375 -3.68 19.09 -3.96
CA ILE A 375 -3.07 17.82 -3.62
C ILE A 375 -2.34 17.99 -2.29
N LEU A 376 -2.68 17.15 -1.32
CA LEU A 376 -1.96 17.01 -0.05
C LEU A 376 -1.05 15.78 -0.15
N MET A 377 0.23 16.00 0.10
CA MET A 377 1.28 15.02 -0.02
C MET A 377 2.01 14.86 1.31
N LYS A 378 2.05 13.63 1.82
CA LYS A 378 2.78 13.25 3.04
C LYS A 378 4.25 12.94 2.71
N PRO A 379 5.15 12.90 3.70
CA PRO A 379 6.53 12.41 3.52
C PRO A 379 6.62 11.11 2.72
N GLY A 380 7.66 10.98 1.89
CA GLY A 380 7.89 9.76 1.09
C GLY A 380 7.04 9.64 -0.18
N THR A 381 6.42 10.73 -0.61
CA THR A 381 5.66 10.84 -1.86
C THR A 381 6.42 11.65 -2.90
N LEU A 382 6.07 11.45 -4.18
CA LEU A 382 6.66 12.11 -5.33
C LEU A 382 5.57 12.71 -6.21
N PHE A 383 5.84 13.91 -6.71
CA PHE A 383 5.07 14.57 -7.75
C PHE A 383 5.89 14.63 -9.04
N LEU A 384 5.28 14.23 -10.16
CA LEU A 384 5.88 14.24 -11.48
C LEU A 384 4.89 14.84 -12.48
N PRO A 385 5.16 15.98 -13.11
CA PRO A 385 4.33 16.48 -14.20
C PRO A 385 4.47 15.57 -15.44
N GLU A 386 3.35 15.29 -16.11
CA GLU A 386 3.36 14.67 -17.45
C GLU A 386 3.48 15.73 -18.55
N GLN A 387 3.16 16.97 -18.22
CA GLN A 387 3.28 18.17 -19.05
C GLN A 387 3.65 19.37 -18.16
N PRO A 388 4.27 20.42 -18.73
CA PRO A 388 4.59 21.63 -17.98
C PRO A 388 3.39 22.16 -17.19
N VAL A 389 3.58 22.42 -15.90
CA VAL A 389 2.50 22.85 -15.01
C VAL A 389 2.99 23.91 -14.04
N SER A 390 2.16 24.92 -13.83
CA SER A 390 2.39 25.94 -12.81
C SER A 390 1.55 25.67 -11.57
N TYR A 391 2.12 25.82 -10.38
CA TYR A 391 1.42 25.60 -9.12
C TYR A 391 2.07 26.34 -7.96
N LEU A 392 1.28 26.56 -6.91
CA LEU A 392 1.78 26.94 -5.60
C LEU A 392 2.10 25.69 -4.79
N ALA A 393 3.26 25.67 -4.14
CA ALA A 393 3.65 24.64 -3.20
C ALA A 393 3.83 25.23 -1.80
N LEU A 394 3.06 24.74 -0.84
CA LEU A 394 3.15 25.10 0.57
C LEU A 394 3.73 23.93 1.35
N LEU A 395 4.80 24.18 2.10
CA LEU A 395 5.44 23.16 2.94
C LEU A 395 5.14 23.45 4.39
N PHE A 396 4.55 22.48 5.06
CA PHE A 396 4.26 22.51 6.49
C PHE A 396 5.27 21.61 7.20
N TRP A 397 6.11 22.20 8.05
CA TRP A 397 7.02 21.46 8.90
C TRP A 397 6.26 20.72 9.99
N MET A 398 6.63 19.47 10.23
CA MET A 398 6.12 18.65 11.32
C MET A 398 7.06 18.81 12.53
N SER A 399 6.56 19.36 13.65
CA SER A 399 7.35 19.48 14.86
C SER A 399 7.60 18.10 15.46
N SER A 400 8.88 17.73 15.51
CA SER A 400 9.38 16.43 15.95
C SER A 400 8.81 15.94 17.28
N THR A 401 7.85 15.01 17.20
CA THR A 401 7.82 13.82 18.07
C THR A 401 8.16 12.53 17.32
N ASP A 402 8.24 12.55 15.98
CA ASP A 402 8.38 11.36 15.12
C ASP A 402 9.57 11.44 14.13
N LEU A 403 10.73 11.89 14.58
CA LEU A 403 11.96 11.84 13.76
C LEU A 403 12.60 10.43 13.80
N VAL A 404 12.12 9.50 12.98
CA VAL A 404 12.88 8.29 12.60
C VAL A 404 12.80 8.01 11.11
N HIS A 405 13.28 8.97 10.32
CA HIS A 405 13.80 8.72 8.97
C HIS A 405 15.29 9.08 8.96
N LYS A 406 16.12 8.17 9.48
CA LYS A 406 17.49 8.06 9.00
C LYS A 406 17.48 7.05 7.86
N THR A 407 17.48 7.56 6.65
CA THR A 407 17.89 6.85 5.45
C THR A 407 19.33 6.37 5.64
N VAL A 408 19.50 5.05 5.76
CA VAL A 408 20.79 4.42 5.44
C VAL A 408 20.88 4.39 3.92
N VAL A 409 21.35 5.50 3.35
CA VAL A 409 22.05 5.42 2.07
C VAL A 409 23.47 4.98 2.44
N GLY A 410 23.77 3.71 2.17
CA GLY A 410 25.15 3.21 2.19
C GLY A 410 25.99 3.90 1.11
N PRO A 411 27.33 3.85 1.23
CA PRO A 411 28.28 4.66 0.47
C PRO A 411 28.21 4.50 -1.04
#